data_AF-A0AAD3DEI1-F1
#
_entry.id   AF-A0AAD3DEI1-F1
#
_cell.length_a   1.000
_cell.length_b   1.000
_cell.length_c   1.000
_cell.angle_alpha   90.00
_cell.angle_beta   90.00
_cell.angle_gamma   90.00
#
_symmetry.space_group_name_H-M   'P 1'
#
loop_
_entity.id
_entity.type
_entity.pdbx_description
1 polymer ?
#
loop_
_entity_poly.entity_id
_entity_poly.type
_entity_poly.pdbx_seq_one_letter_code
_entity_poly.pdbx_strand_id
1 'polypeptide(L)'
;MASNGGLQWCGGLANVGWLGPLMSPCSFESVSSAILLAIALVSLLAQAHRLAVIQHLRAQGRLRKAVSGLNGSFIAASLFICGTHLLHFTVGVVALRSFPYHVTYHAFLAIVWALISVLAIYTGRLLVSVDFRAVTLPATLVYAISLYSFYRLYFDPHAMPLPYIKAAIWTAMLQTVVASLASWLGFRRAAQCPPAPAMQAALGLPGAYQQLPAGAEEGAGGAAAGAASKPSGSGGGAAGGESGPDGEDGDGRSWISLFSDACAYVWPESRGLQLRTLGCLVLLVAMRVINLAVPILYKRVVD
;
A
#
# COMPACT_ATOMS: atom_id res chain seq x y z
N MET A 1 44.95 -16.18 -4.16
CA MET A 1 44.36 -14.82 -4.11
C MET A 1 43.01 -14.85 -4.81
N ALA A 2 41.94 -15.15 -4.07
CA ALA A 2 40.58 -14.99 -4.60
C ALA A 2 40.35 -13.49 -4.76
N SER A 3 40.19 -13.03 -6.00
CA SER A 3 40.04 -11.61 -6.31
C SER A 3 38.80 -11.05 -5.60
N ASN A 4 38.91 -9.83 -5.08
CA ASN A 4 37.82 -9.01 -4.53
C ASN A 4 36.73 -8.66 -5.58
N GLY A 5 36.48 -9.50 -6.57
CA GLY A 5 35.54 -9.26 -7.68
C GLY A 5 34.10 -9.00 -7.22
N GLY A 6 33.70 -9.54 -6.06
CA GLY A 6 32.39 -9.28 -5.47
C GLY A 6 32.17 -7.81 -5.07
N LEU A 7 33.24 -7.05 -4.78
CA LEU A 7 33.15 -5.64 -4.39
C LEU A 7 33.17 -4.68 -5.59
N GLN A 8 33.45 -5.15 -6.81
CA GLN A 8 33.38 -4.29 -8.00
C GLN A 8 31.94 -3.82 -8.29
N TRP A 9 30.93 -4.61 -7.91
CA TRP A 9 29.51 -4.26 -8.06
C TRP A 9 29.11 -3.01 -7.25
N CYS A 10 29.76 -2.79 -6.10
CA CYS A 10 29.52 -1.61 -5.27
C CYS A 10 30.28 -0.37 -5.76
N GLY A 11 31.07 -0.49 -6.83
CA GLY A 11 31.99 0.56 -7.23
C GLY A 11 33.13 0.73 -6.21
N GLY A 12 34.31 1.11 -6.69
CA GLY A 12 35.38 1.53 -5.79
C GLY A 12 34.98 2.86 -5.13
N LEU A 13 34.66 2.84 -3.84
CA LEU A 13 34.34 4.02 -3.02
C LEU A 13 35.51 5.01 -2.88
N ALA A 14 36.69 4.68 -3.39
CA ALA A 14 37.94 5.37 -3.10
C ALA A 14 38.05 6.79 -3.68
N ASN A 15 37.28 7.14 -4.73
CA ASN A 15 37.48 8.39 -5.48
C ASN A 15 36.34 9.41 -5.37
N VAL A 16 35.28 9.12 -4.60
CA VAL A 16 34.12 10.03 -4.42
C VAL A 16 33.92 10.20 -2.92
N GLY A 17 34.37 11.33 -2.34
CA GLY A 17 34.50 11.61 -0.90
C GLY A 17 33.38 11.11 0.04
N TRP A 18 32.64 12.00 0.72
CA TRP A 18 31.57 11.56 1.64
C TRP A 18 30.31 11.08 0.90
N LEU A 19 30.15 11.45 -0.37
CA LEU A 19 29.03 11.07 -1.24
C LEU A 19 29.19 9.67 -1.87
N GLY A 20 30.40 9.16 -2.03
CA GLY A 20 30.65 7.87 -2.68
C GLY A 20 29.85 6.71 -2.07
N PRO A 21 29.80 6.57 -0.73
CA PRO A 21 28.99 5.55 -0.07
C PRO A 21 27.49 5.67 -0.33
N LEU A 22 26.97 6.86 -0.65
CA LEU A 22 25.56 7.04 -1.00
C LEU A 22 25.27 6.79 -2.48
N MET A 23 26.31 6.83 -3.32
CA MET A 23 26.20 6.62 -4.76
C MET A 23 26.47 5.19 -5.22
N SER A 24 27.04 4.34 -4.35
CA SER A 24 27.13 2.91 -4.69
C SER A 24 25.75 2.27 -4.72
N PRO A 25 25.41 1.47 -5.75
CA PRO A 25 24.14 0.75 -5.81
C PRO A 25 23.90 -0.12 -4.57
N CYS A 26 24.94 -0.82 -4.10
CA CYS A 26 24.88 -1.69 -2.93
C CYS A 26 24.50 -0.96 -1.64
N SER A 27 25.22 0.13 -1.33
CA SER A 27 24.98 0.88 -0.11
C SER A 27 23.69 1.66 -0.22
N PHE A 28 23.36 2.20 -1.40
CA PHE A 28 22.07 2.84 -1.65
C PHE A 28 20.92 1.88 -1.34
N GLU A 29 20.92 0.66 -1.89
CA GLU A 29 19.88 -0.35 -1.62
C GLU A 29 19.74 -0.61 -0.10
N SER A 30 20.81 -1.05 0.56
CA SER A 30 20.76 -1.39 1.99
C SER A 30 20.41 -0.21 2.88
N VAL A 31 21.01 0.96 2.65
CA VAL A 31 20.79 2.15 3.48
C VAL A 31 19.40 2.73 3.25
N SER A 32 18.94 2.83 2.00
CA SER A 32 17.61 3.35 1.69
C SER A 32 16.50 2.45 2.24
N SER A 33 16.63 1.13 2.17
CA SER A 33 15.66 0.19 2.75
C SER A 33 15.67 0.22 4.29
N ALA A 34 16.83 0.35 4.93
CA ALA A 34 16.92 0.55 6.37
C ALA A 34 16.28 1.88 6.81
N ILE A 35 16.54 2.97 6.07
CA ILE A 35 15.93 4.28 6.30
C ILE A 35 14.41 4.19 6.11
N LEU A 36 13.92 3.50 5.08
CA LEU A 36 12.48 3.29 4.87
C LEU A 36 11.84 2.55 6.04
N LEU A 37 12.51 1.55 6.60
CA LEU A 37 12.04 0.86 7.79
C LEU A 37 11.98 1.81 9.00
N ALA A 38 13.02 2.62 9.20
CA ALA A 38 13.01 3.64 10.26
C ALA A 38 11.87 4.66 10.06
N ILE A 39 11.67 5.15 8.84
CA ILE A 39 10.56 6.06 8.49
C ILE A 39 9.21 5.38 8.77
N ALA A 40 9.05 4.10 8.45
CA ALA A 40 7.83 3.36 8.75
C ALA A 40 7.56 3.29 10.26
N LEU A 41 8.56 2.96 11.07
CA LEU A 41 8.43 2.89 12.53
C LEU A 41 8.13 4.27 13.14
N VAL A 42 8.85 5.32 12.73
CA VAL A 42 8.61 6.70 13.18
C VAL A 42 7.22 7.17 12.76
N SER A 43 6.78 6.86 11.55
CA SER A 43 5.44 7.21 11.06
C SER A 43 4.34 6.53 11.87
N LEU A 44 4.57 5.31 12.38
CA LEU A 44 3.63 4.63 13.28
C LEU A 44 3.59 5.28 14.66
N LEU A 45 4.75 5.62 15.22
CA LEU A 45 4.85 6.33 16.50
C LEU A 45 4.16 7.70 16.43
N ALA A 46 4.39 8.47 15.35
CA ALA A 46 3.72 9.74 15.09
C ALA A 46 2.19 9.61 14.97
N GLN A 47 1.70 8.39 14.69
CA GLN A 47 0.28 8.06 14.59
C GLN A 47 -0.26 7.33 15.83
N ALA A 48 0.45 7.32 16.95
CA ALA A 48 0.04 6.63 18.19
C ALA A 48 -1.40 6.98 18.60
N HIS A 49 -1.75 8.26 18.54
CA HIS A 49 -3.11 8.71 18.84
C HIS A 49 -4.18 8.11 17.90
N ARG A 50 -3.90 8.08 16.60
CA ARG A 50 -4.78 7.47 15.59
C ARG A 50 -4.91 5.96 15.82
N LEU A 51 -3.82 5.29 16.21
CA LEU A 51 -3.81 3.87 16.54
C LEU A 51 -4.67 3.58 17.79
N ALA A 52 -4.62 4.44 18.82
CA ALA A 52 -5.48 4.32 20.00
C ALA A 52 -6.97 4.44 19.64
N VAL A 53 -7.34 5.39 18.77
CA VAL A 53 -8.72 5.52 18.27
C VAL A 53 -9.16 4.28 17.48
N ILE A 54 -8.29 3.76 16.60
CA ILE A 54 -8.51 2.50 15.85
C ILE A 54 -8.77 1.34 16.81
N GLN A 55 -7.97 1.21 17.87
CA GLN A 55 -8.13 0.16 18.88
C GLN A 55 -9.47 0.30 19.63
N HIS A 56 -9.86 1.50 20.01
CA HIS A 56 -11.13 1.76 20.69
C HIS A 56 -12.34 1.43 19.79
N LEU A 57 -12.33 1.86 18.53
CA LEU A 57 -13.37 1.52 17.54
C LEU A 57 -13.53 0.01 17.36
N ARG A 58 -12.40 -0.70 17.33
CA ARG A 58 -12.39 -2.16 17.21
C ARG A 58 -12.96 -2.83 18.46
N ALA A 59 -12.58 -2.35 19.65
CA ALA A 59 -13.09 -2.88 20.92
C ALA A 59 -14.62 -2.69 21.05
N GLN A 60 -15.17 -1.60 20.51
CA GLN A 60 -16.60 -1.36 20.44
C GLN A 60 -17.33 -2.20 19.36
N GLY A 61 -16.62 -3.00 18.56
CA GLY A 61 -17.23 -3.80 17.49
C GLY A 61 -17.77 -2.98 16.32
N ARG A 62 -17.40 -1.70 16.19
CA ARG A 62 -17.84 -0.79 15.11
C ARG A 62 -17.12 -1.09 13.78
N LEU A 63 -17.29 -2.30 13.26
CA LEU A 63 -16.69 -2.78 12.02
C LEU A 63 -17.68 -2.66 10.85
N ARG A 64 -17.18 -2.27 9.68
CA ARG A 64 -17.91 -2.35 8.41
C ARG A 64 -18.15 -3.83 8.06
N LYS A 65 -19.32 -4.11 7.46
CA LYS A 65 -19.66 -5.45 6.97
C LYS A 65 -18.67 -5.98 5.94
N ALA A 66 -18.13 -5.12 5.07
CA ALA A 66 -17.16 -5.50 4.05
C ALA A 66 -15.93 -4.56 4.04
N VAL A 67 -14.84 -5.04 3.45
CA VAL A 67 -13.68 -4.22 3.09
C VAL A 67 -14.04 -3.44 1.82
N SER A 68 -13.82 -2.13 1.79
CA SER A 68 -14.07 -1.35 0.57
C SER A 68 -13.10 -1.75 -0.54
N GLY A 69 -13.51 -1.63 -1.81
CA GLY A 69 -12.64 -1.94 -2.95
C GLY A 69 -11.30 -1.19 -2.88
N LEU A 70 -11.31 0.08 -2.47
CA LEU A 70 -10.09 0.87 -2.26
C LEU A 70 -9.14 0.27 -1.21
N ASN A 71 -9.67 -0.16 -0.05
CA ASN A 71 -8.87 -0.82 0.98
C ASN A 71 -8.38 -2.19 0.50
N GLY A 72 -9.23 -2.96 -0.17
CA GLY A 72 -8.90 -4.27 -0.73
C GLY A 72 -7.75 -4.19 -1.73
N SER A 73 -7.82 -3.25 -2.68
CA SER A 73 -6.75 -3.01 -3.67
C SER A 73 -5.44 -2.59 -3.02
N PHE A 74 -5.48 -1.73 -1.99
CA PHE A 74 -4.27 -1.35 -1.27
C PHE A 74 -3.64 -2.53 -0.52
N ILE A 75 -4.46 -3.36 0.14
CA ILE A 75 -4.01 -4.59 0.82
C ILE A 75 -3.38 -5.54 -0.20
N ALA A 76 -4.03 -5.76 -1.35
CA ALA A 76 -3.53 -6.64 -2.39
C ALA A 76 -2.19 -6.16 -2.96
N ALA A 77 -2.07 -4.86 -3.27
CA ALA A 77 -0.80 -4.27 -3.73
C ALA A 77 0.32 -4.41 -2.70
N SER A 78 0.01 -4.17 -1.42
CA SER A 78 0.99 -4.28 -0.32
C SER A 78 1.45 -5.73 -0.11
N LEU A 79 0.52 -6.68 -0.13
CA LEU A 79 0.82 -8.12 -0.01
C LEU A 79 1.63 -8.62 -1.21
N PHE A 80 1.29 -8.15 -2.42
CA PHE A 80 2.04 -8.48 -3.63
C PHE A 80 3.49 -8.04 -3.50
N ILE A 81 3.76 -6.78 -3.15
CA ILE A 81 5.13 -6.28 -3.00
C ILE A 81 5.86 -7.02 -1.87
N CYS A 82 5.20 -7.25 -0.73
CA CYS A 82 5.74 -8.06 0.37
C CYS A 82 6.18 -9.45 -0.12
N GLY A 83 5.30 -10.15 -0.85
CA GLY A 83 5.58 -11.47 -1.41
C GLY A 83 6.75 -11.45 -2.39
N THR A 84 6.86 -10.44 -3.25
CA THR A 84 8.02 -10.31 -4.15
C THR A 84 9.33 -10.14 -3.38
N HIS A 85 9.35 -9.36 -2.29
CA HIS A 85 10.55 -9.19 -1.49
C HIS A 85 10.91 -10.42 -0.68
N LEU A 86 9.93 -11.13 -0.13
CA LEU A 86 10.18 -12.42 0.54
C LEU A 86 10.79 -13.43 -0.43
N LEU A 87 10.26 -13.51 -1.66
CA LEU A 87 10.82 -14.38 -2.70
C LEU A 87 12.28 -14.02 -3.01
N HIS A 88 12.58 -12.75 -3.24
CA HIS A 88 13.95 -12.31 -3.54
C HIS A 88 14.89 -12.48 -2.34
N PHE A 89 14.40 -12.26 -1.11
CA PHE A 89 15.15 -12.53 0.11
C PHE A 89 15.51 -14.02 0.20
N THR A 90 14.53 -14.93 0.01
CA THR A 90 14.77 -16.38 0.04
C THR A 90 15.76 -16.81 -1.04
N VAL A 91 15.56 -16.35 -2.28
CA VAL A 91 16.52 -16.63 -3.39
C VAL A 91 17.89 -16.06 -3.07
N GLY A 92 17.97 -14.84 -2.52
CA GLY A 92 19.23 -14.19 -2.16
C GLY A 92 20.00 -14.94 -1.08
N VAL A 93 19.31 -15.43 -0.04
CA VAL A 93 19.91 -16.25 1.04
C VAL A 93 20.45 -17.59 0.50
N VAL A 94 19.81 -18.17 -0.51
CA VAL A 94 20.22 -19.47 -1.06
C VAL A 94 21.30 -19.32 -2.12
N ALA A 95 21.12 -18.39 -3.08
CA ALA A 95 21.91 -18.31 -4.30
C ALA A 95 22.89 -17.13 -4.34
N LEU A 96 22.70 -16.08 -3.53
CA LEU A 96 23.47 -14.82 -3.60
C LEU A 96 24.15 -14.47 -2.27
N ARG A 97 24.59 -15.48 -1.51
CA ARG A 97 25.23 -15.29 -0.19
C ARG A 97 26.44 -14.36 -0.21
N SER A 98 27.14 -14.26 -1.35
CA SER A 98 28.25 -13.33 -1.56
C SER A 98 27.84 -11.86 -1.69
N PHE A 99 26.53 -11.57 -1.75
CA PHE A 99 25.95 -10.24 -1.92
C PHE A 99 25.07 -9.86 -0.72
N PRO A 100 25.63 -9.70 0.49
CA PRO A 100 24.86 -9.48 1.72
C PRO A 100 24.01 -8.21 1.69
N TYR A 101 24.43 -7.18 0.95
CA TYR A 101 23.68 -5.94 0.78
C TYR A 101 22.32 -6.18 0.13
N HIS A 102 22.29 -6.98 -0.93
CA HIS A 102 21.05 -7.27 -1.66
C HIS A 102 20.07 -8.11 -0.83
N VAL A 103 20.60 -9.06 -0.05
CA VAL A 103 19.80 -9.82 0.93
C VAL A 103 19.22 -8.89 1.99
N THR A 104 20.03 -7.97 2.51
CA THR A 104 19.62 -7.00 3.53
C THR A 104 18.54 -6.06 3.01
N TYR A 105 18.71 -5.56 1.78
CA TYR A 105 17.73 -4.74 1.06
C TYR A 105 16.34 -5.39 1.00
N HIS A 106 16.29 -6.63 0.54
CA HIS A 106 15.04 -7.36 0.42
C HIS A 106 14.45 -7.76 1.77
N ALA A 107 15.28 -8.07 2.77
CA ALA A 107 14.80 -8.32 4.14
C ALA A 107 14.08 -7.09 4.72
N PHE A 108 14.71 -5.90 4.66
CA PHE A 108 14.10 -4.69 5.19
C PHE A 108 12.83 -4.30 4.45
N LEU A 109 12.82 -4.36 3.12
CA LEU A 109 11.60 -4.07 2.36
C LEU A 109 10.49 -5.09 2.61
N ALA A 110 10.81 -6.38 2.78
CA ALA A 110 9.82 -7.38 3.18
C ALA A 110 9.19 -7.02 4.53
N ILE A 111 9.98 -6.60 5.52
CA ILE A 111 9.48 -6.15 6.83
C ILE A 111 8.58 -4.92 6.69
N VAL A 112 9.00 -3.91 5.92
CA VAL A 112 8.21 -2.68 5.67
C VAL A 112 6.85 -3.03 5.06
N TRP A 113 6.82 -3.82 4.00
CA TRP A 113 5.58 -4.15 3.31
C TRP A 113 4.72 -5.15 4.10
N ALA A 114 5.31 -6.02 4.91
CA ALA A 114 4.60 -6.84 5.87
C ALA A 114 3.90 -5.98 6.92
N LEU A 115 4.60 -4.99 7.50
CA LEU A 115 4.04 -4.06 8.47
C LEU A 115 2.86 -3.27 7.89
N ILE A 116 3.03 -2.70 6.69
CA ILE A 116 1.97 -2.00 5.96
C ILE A 116 0.78 -2.93 5.71
N SER A 117 1.02 -4.16 5.24
CA SER A 117 -0.03 -5.13 4.92
C SER A 117 -0.81 -5.55 6.17
N VAL A 118 -0.13 -5.89 7.26
CA VAL A 118 -0.75 -6.29 8.53
C VAL A 118 -1.64 -5.18 9.07
N LEU A 119 -1.14 -3.94 9.10
CA LEU A 119 -1.92 -2.80 9.59
C LEU A 119 -3.06 -2.40 8.63
N ALA A 120 -2.87 -2.55 7.32
CA ALA A 120 -3.93 -2.34 6.33
C ALA A 120 -5.04 -3.41 6.47
N ILE A 121 -4.70 -4.68 6.68
CA ILE A 121 -5.65 -5.75 6.97
C ILE A 121 -6.36 -5.49 8.30
N TYR A 122 -5.59 -5.13 9.33
CA TYR A 122 -6.12 -4.82 10.66
C TYR A 122 -7.15 -3.68 10.57
N THR A 123 -6.87 -2.62 9.81
CA THR A 123 -7.76 -1.47 9.64
C THR A 123 -8.76 -1.58 8.50
N GLY A 124 -8.72 -2.64 7.69
CA GLY A 124 -9.45 -2.72 6.41
C GLY A 124 -10.97 -2.65 6.52
N ARG A 125 -11.52 -3.07 7.67
CA ARG A 125 -12.96 -3.01 8.00
C ARG A 125 -13.33 -1.81 8.88
N LEU A 126 -12.40 -0.93 9.21
CA LEU A 126 -12.68 0.27 9.99
C LEU A 126 -12.92 1.46 9.06
N LEU A 127 -13.63 2.47 9.55
CA LEU A 127 -13.75 3.78 8.90
C LEU A 127 -12.41 4.55 8.86
N VAL A 128 -11.46 4.11 9.69
CA VAL A 128 -10.18 4.78 9.94
C VAL A 128 -9.06 3.83 9.54
N SER A 129 -8.08 4.34 8.79
CA SER A 129 -6.85 3.61 8.50
C SER A 129 -5.62 4.36 8.97
N VAL A 130 -4.52 3.61 9.10
CA VAL A 130 -3.18 4.16 9.26
C VAL A 130 -2.76 4.82 7.95
N ASP A 131 -2.13 5.99 8.04
CA ASP A 131 -1.57 6.72 6.91
C ASP A 131 -0.14 6.25 6.64
N PHE A 132 0.09 5.65 5.47
CA PHE A 132 1.39 5.15 5.05
C PHE A 132 2.05 6.00 3.96
N ARG A 133 1.52 7.18 3.63
CA ARG A 133 2.05 8.01 2.53
C ARG A 133 3.51 8.40 2.72
N ALA A 134 3.90 8.68 3.97
CA ALA A 134 5.29 8.97 4.33
C ALA A 134 6.25 7.79 4.07
N VAL A 135 5.72 6.58 3.87
CA VAL A 135 6.50 5.36 3.59
C VAL A 135 6.38 4.94 2.13
N THR A 136 5.16 4.87 1.59
CA THR A 136 4.91 4.34 0.24
C THR A 136 5.50 5.23 -0.85
N LEU A 137 5.44 6.56 -0.67
CA LEU A 137 5.98 7.50 -1.67
C LEU A 137 7.52 7.41 -1.73
N PRO A 138 8.28 7.48 -0.61
CA PRO A 138 9.71 7.22 -0.63
C PRO A 138 10.06 5.80 -1.11
N ALA A 139 9.27 4.77 -0.79
CA ALA A 139 9.49 3.42 -1.30
C ALA A 139 9.43 3.38 -2.84
N THR A 140 8.48 4.10 -3.43
CA THR A 140 8.37 4.24 -4.90
C THR A 140 9.63 4.85 -5.51
N LEU A 141 10.19 5.88 -4.87
CA LEU A 141 11.45 6.49 -5.31
C LEU A 141 12.64 5.53 -5.18
N VAL A 142 12.70 4.77 -4.09
CA VAL A 142 13.74 3.74 -3.91
C VAL A 142 13.67 2.70 -5.02
N TYR A 143 12.48 2.23 -5.41
CA TYR A 143 12.36 1.31 -6.55
C TYR A 143 12.76 1.94 -7.88
N ALA A 144 12.36 3.18 -8.14
CA ALA A 144 12.74 3.88 -9.36
C ALA A 144 14.26 4.05 -9.49
N ILE A 145 14.94 4.40 -8.39
CA ILE A 145 16.40 4.51 -8.35
C ILE A 145 17.04 3.12 -8.48
N SER A 146 16.50 2.10 -7.81
CA SER A 146 17.00 0.72 -7.93
C SER A 146 16.89 0.21 -9.37
N LEU A 147 15.76 0.49 -10.05
CA LEU A 147 15.57 0.16 -11.45
C LEU A 147 16.59 0.87 -12.35
N TYR A 148 16.84 2.16 -12.13
CA TYR A 148 17.88 2.90 -12.84
C TYR A 148 19.26 2.26 -12.63
N SER A 149 19.60 1.89 -11.39
CA SER A 149 20.85 1.21 -11.05
C SER A 149 20.97 -0.14 -11.77
N PHE A 150 19.94 -0.99 -11.75
CA PHE A 150 19.96 -2.26 -12.49
C PHE A 150 20.05 -2.06 -14.01
N TYR A 151 19.41 -1.03 -14.56
CA TYR A 151 19.50 -0.73 -15.97
C TYR A 151 20.91 -0.26 -16.36
N ARG A 152 21.56 0.58 -15.54
CA ARG A 152 22.98 0.94 -15.74
C ARG A 152 23.87 -0.31 -15.68
N LEU A 153 23.61 -1.17 -14.70
CA LEU A 153 24.35 -2.42 -14.54
C LEU A 153 24.13 -3.41 -15.69
N TYR A 154 23.09 -3.24 -16.49
CA TYR A 154 22.87 -4.10 -17.63
C TYR A 154 23.93 -3.90 -18.74
N PHE A 155 24.48 -2.69 -18.84
CA PHE A 155 25.38 -2.30 -19.93
C PHE A 155 26.86 -2.32 -19.55
N ASP A 156 27.19 -2.46 -18.27
CA ASP A 156 28.58 -2.51 -17.81
C ASP A 156 29.01 -3.98 -17.55
N PRO A 157 30.30 -4.33 -17.77
CA PRO A 157 30.80 -5.67 -17.53
C PRO A 157 30.88 -5.96 -16.03
N HIS A 158 30.16 -6.98 -15.56
CA HIS A 158 29.98 -7.25 -14.13
C HIS A 158 30.13 -8.71 -13.74
N ALA A 159 30.35 -8.93 -12.44
CA ALA A 159 30.38 -10.25 -11.81
C ALA A 159 28.98 -10.87 -11.56
N MET A 160 27.88 -10.18 -11.87
CA MET A 160 26.54 -10.73 -11.70
C MET A 160 26.08 -11.51 -12.95
N PRO A 161 25.44 -12.69 -12.80
CA PRO A 161 24.91 -13.43 -13.93
C PRO A 161 23.87 -12.60 -14.72
N LEU A 162 24.06 -12.45 -16.04
CA LEU A 162 23.15 -11.69 -16.91
C LEU A 162 21.67 -12.13 -16.82
N PRO A 163 21.32 -13.42 -16.68
CA PRO A 163 19.94 -13.83 -16.46
C PRO A 163 19.34 -13.24 -15.18
N TYR A 164 20.13 -13.12 -14.11
CA TYR A 164 19.72 -12.53 -12.85
C TYR A 164 19.44 -11.03 -12.99
N ILE A 165 20.35 -10.29 -13.61
CA ILE A 165 20.19 -8.84 -13.83
C ILE A 165 18.90 -8.56 -14.61
N LYS A 166 18.63 -9.32 -15.68
CA LYS A 166 17.40 -9.16 -16.46
C LYS A 166 16.15 -9.46 -15.64
N ALA A 167 16.16 -10.53 -14.83
CA ALA A 167 15.05 -10.84 -13.93
C ALA A 167 14.84 -9.72 -12.88
N ALA A 168 15.92 -9.21 -12.30
CA ALA A 168 15.89 -8.12 -11.32
C ALA A 168 15.32 -6.82 -11.94
N ILE A 169 15.68 -6.47 -13.17
CA ILE A 169 15.10 -5.33 -13.90
C ILE A 169 13.59 -5.48 -14.03
N TRP A 170 13.11 -6.64 -14.52
CA TRP A 170 11.67 -6.88 -14.67
C TRP A 170 10.93 -6.82 -13.34
N THR A 171 11.49 -7.41 -12.28
CA THR A 171 10.91 -7.31 -10.94
C THR A 171 10.90 -5.87 -10.45
N ALA A 172 12.00 -5.12 -10.60
CA ALA A 172 12.11 -3.74 -10.15
C ALA A 172 11.11 -2.83 -10.90
N MET A 173 10.89 -3.04 -12.20
CA MET A 173 9.83 -2.36 -12.96
C MET A 173 8.46 -2.65 -12.36
N LEU A 174 8.15 -3.92 -12.10
CA LEU A 174 6.87 -4.33 -11.53
C LEU A 174 6.67 -3.76 -10.12
N GLN A 175 7.69 -3.84 -9.26
CA GLN A 175 7.68 -3.25 -7.93
C GLN A 175 7.48 -1.73 -7.98
N THR A 176 8.13 -1.03 -8.91
CA THR A 176 7.96 0.42 -9.10
C THR A 176 6.51 0.77 -9.45
N VAL A 177 5.90 0.04 -10.40
CA VAL A 177 4.51 0.24 -10.81
C VAL A 177 3.55 -0.04 -9.65
N VAL A 178 3.70 -1.19 -8.98
CA VAL A 178 2.80 -1.56 -7.87
C VAL A 178 2.98 -0.63 -6.67
N ALA A 179 4.20 -0.16 -6.38
CA ALA A 179 4.45 0.80 -5.31
C ALA A 179 3.87 2.18 -5.64
N SER A 180 3.94 2.61 -6.90
CA SER A 180 3.28 3.83 -7.38
C SER A 180 1.76 3.74 -7.20
N LEU A 181 1.18 2.60 -7.57
CA LEU A 181 -0.25 2.32 -7.37
C LEU A 181 -0.60 2.30 -5.88
N ALA A 182 0.18 1.63 -5.04
CA ALA A 182 -0.01 1.60 -3.59
C ALA A 182 0.07 3.01 -2.99
N SER A 183 0.99 3.85 -3.46
CA SER A 183 1.09 5.26 -3.06
C SER A 183 -0.16 6.04 -3.45
N TRP A 184 -0.61 5.95 -4.69
CA TRP A 184 -1.83 6.59 -5.17
C TRP A 184 -3.07 6.14 -4.39
N LEU A 185 -3.22 4.84 -4.16
CA LEU A 185 -4.27 4.27 -3.31
C LEU A 185 -4.16 4.79 -1.87
N GLY A 186 -2.96 4.93 -1.33
CA GLY A 186 -2.70 5.53 -0.02
C GLY A 186 -3.18 6.97 0.08
N PHE A 187 -2.94 7.81 -0.94
CA PHE A 187 -3.49 9.17 -1.02
C PHE A 187 -5.02 9.17 -1.03
N ARG A 188 -5.64 8.31 -1.84
CA ARG A 188 -7.11 8.20 -1.90
C ARG A 188 -7.70 7.74 -0.57
N ARG A 189 -7.05 6.78 0.12
CA ARG A 189 -7.48 6.29 1.44
C ARG A 189 -7.36 7.37 2.51
N ALA A 190 -6.26 8.12 2.51
CA ALA A 190 -6.05 9.22 3.45
C ALA A 190 -7.09 10.33 3.26
N ALA A 191 -7.45 10.65 2.01
CA ALA A 191 -8.50 11.64 1.71
C ALA A 191 -9.90 11.21 2.17
N GLN A 192 -10.19 9.90 2.21
CA GLN A 192 -11.45 9.37 2.73
C GLN A 192 -11.45 9.18 4.26
N CYS A 193 -10.30 9.31 4.92
CA CYS A 193 -10.22 9.15 6.37
C CYS A 193 -10.66 10.43 7.07
N PRO A 194 -11.64 10.36 7.99
CA PRO A 194 -11.99 11.52 8.80
C PRO A 194 -10.79 12.00 9.64
N PRO A 195 -10.71 13.31 9.92
CA PRO A 195 -9.65 13.86 10.77
C PRO A 195 -9.78 13.35 12.21
N ALA A 196 -8.66 13.24 12.93
CA ALA A 196 -8.63 12.66 14.27
C ALA A 196 -9.61 13.30 15.29
N PRO A 197 -9.76 14.64 15.33
CA PRO A 197 -10.73 15.27 16.24
C PRO A 197 -12.18 14.87 15.95
N ALA A 198 -12.57 14.78 14.66
CA ALA A 198 -13.90 14.35 14.27
C ALA A 198 -14.20 12.91 14.70
N MET A 199 -13.17 12.03 14.64
CA MET A 199 -13.30 10.64 15.07
C MET A 199 -13.47 10.52 16.59
N GLN A 200 -12.75 11.33 17.38
CA GLN A 200 -12.89 11.36 18.83
C GLN A 200 -14.27 11.85 19.26
N ALA A 201 -14.75 12.93 18.63
CA ALA A 201 -16.09 13.46 18.87
C ALA A 201 -17.17 12.40 18.60
N ALA A 202 -17.06 11.66 17.49
CA ALA A 202 -17.99 10.58 17.14
C ALA A 202 -17.94 9.37 18.11
N LEU A 203 -16.89 9.26 18.93
CA LEU A 203 -16.72 8.24 19.95
C LEU A 203 -17.12 8.72 21.35
N GLY A 204 -17.49 9.99 21.51
CA GLY A 204 -17.73 10.59 22.82
C GLY A 204 -16.49 10.60 23.72
N LEU A 205 -15.30 10.47 23.12
CA LEU A 205 -14.05 10.58 23.86
C LEU A 205 -13.81 12.07 24.13
N PRO A 206 -13.51 12.46 25.39
CA PRO A 206 -13.20 13.85 25.70
C PRO A 206 -12.06 14.30 24.79
N GLY A 207 -12.31 15.32 23.98
CA GLY A 207 -11.32 15.85 23.05
C GLY A 207 -10.13 16.36 23.85
N ALA A 208 -8.91 15.92 23.49
CA ALA A 208 -7.68 16.33 24.17
C ALA A 208 -7.45 17.86 24.14
N TYR A 209 -8.12 18.56 23.23
CA TYR A 209 -8.34 19.99 23.29
C TYR A 209 -9.75 20.26 22.77
N GLN A 210 -10.72 20.38 23.66
CA GLN A 210 -11.88 21.19 23.34
C GLN A 210 -11.31 22.59 23.13
N GLN A 211 -11.20 23.03 21.87
CA GLN A 211 -10.90 24.41 21.54
C GLN A 211 -11.88 25.24 22.36
N LEU A 212 -11.38 25.90 23.41
CA LEU A 212 -12.11 26.97 24.06
C LEU A 212 -12.58 27.88 22.93
N PRO A 213 -13.89 28.20 22.84
CA PRO A 213 -14.39 29.07 21.80
C PRO A 213 -13.46 30.28 21.73
N ALA A 214 -12.83 30.48 20.58
CA ALA A 214 -11.99 31.64 20.33
C ALA A 214 -12.81 32.86 20.78
N GLY A 215 -12.23 33.62 21.72
CA GLY A 215 -12.94 34.56 22.58
C GLY A 215 -14.12 35.22 21.89
N ALA A 216 -15.30 35.03 22.49
CA ALA A 216 -16.38 35.98 22.35
C ALA A 216 -15.89 37.30 22.98
N GLU A 217 -15.20 38.11 22.19
CA GLU A 217 -15.15 39.54 22.42
C GLU A 217 -16.52 40.10 22.02
N GLU A 218 -17.33 40.29 23.06
CA GLU A 218 -18.26 41.40 23.28
C GLU A 218 -19.32 41.69 22.21
N GLY A 219 -20.55 41.30 22.53
CA GLY A 219 -21.77 41.79 21.91
C GLY A 219 -22.98 41.44 22.76
N ALA A 220 -23.11 42.10 23.92
CA ALA A 220 -24.28 42.01 24.77
C ALA A 220 -25.52 42.59 24.10
N GLY A 221 -26.64 41.85 24.14
CA GLY A 221 -27.98 42.39 23.91
C GLY A 221 -28.89 41.49 23.11
N GLY A 222 -29.81 40.79 23.78
CA GLY A 222 -30.92 40.10 23.09
C GLY A 222 -31.52 38.95 23.90
N ALA A 223 -32.58 39.27 24.62
CA ALA A 223 -33.29 38.37 25.52
C ALA A 223 -34.13 37.29 24.80
N ALA A 224 -34.33 36.20 25.55
CA ALA A 224 -35.58 35.45 25.71
C ALA A 224 -36.14 34.58 24.56
N ALA A 225 -36.20 33.29 24.90
CA ALA A 225 -37.37 32.42 24.85
C ALA A 225 -37.82 31.87 23.48
N GLY A 226 -38.19 30.58 23.51
CA GLY A 226 -39.23 30.07 22.63
C GLY A 226 -38.97 28.69 22.03
N ALA A 227 -39.28 27.68 22.83
CA ALA A 227 -40.13 26.55 22.45
C ALA A 227 -39.68 25.57 21.35
N ALA A 228 -39.54 24.34 21.82
CA ALA A 228 -39.86 23.09 21.16
C ALA A 228 -40.86 23.19 19.99
N SER A 229 -40.52 22.56 18.87
CA SER A 229 -41.50 21.88 18.03
C SER A 229 -40.88 20.61 17.43
N LYS A 230 -41.29 19.47 17.99
CA LYS A 230 -41.42 18.22 17.23
C LYS A 230 -42.48 18.45 16.15
N PRO A 231 -42.36 17.77 15.00
CA PRO A 231 -43.52 17.20 14.35
C PRO A 231 -43.45 15.67 14.41
N SER A 232 -44.49 15.10 15.01
CA SER A 232 -44.89 13.70 14.93
C SER A 232 -45.98 13.53 13.87
N GLY A 233 -45.96 12.40 13.15
CA GLY A 233 -47.07 11.90 12.32
C GLY A 233 -47.00 12.35 10.86
N SER A 234 -47.39 11.58 9.84
CA SER A 234 -48.33 10.45 9.82
C SER A 234 -48.37 9.84 8.41
N GLY A 235 -48.63 8.52 8.32
CA GLY A 235 -49.23 7.82 7.16
C GLY A 235 -48.23 7.29 6.12
N GLY A 236 -48.30 6.07 5.57
CA GLY A 236 -49.38 5.07 5.52
C GLY A 236 -50.00 5.00 4.11
N GLY A 237 -49.72 3.93 3.37
CA GLY A 237 -50.37 3.57 2.09
C GLY A 237 -49.42 3.68 0.87
N ALA A 238 -48.95 2.58 0.27
CA ALA A 238 -49.63 1.62 -0.62
C ALA A 238 -49.76 2.12 -2.07
N ALA A 239 -49.11 1.37 -2.97
CA ALA A 239 -49.39 1.13 -4.39
C ALA A 239 -50.11 2.22 -5.23
N GLY A 240 -49.40 2.72 -6.22
CA GLY A 240 -49.98 3.42 -7.37
C GLY A 240 -48.88 3.61 -8.41
N GLY A 241 -48.87 2.76 -9.45
CA GLY A 241 -47.99 2.94 -10.58
C GLY A 241 -48.44 4.12 -11.43
N GLU A 242 -47.50 4.97 -11.81
CA GLU A 242 -47.61 5.81 -12.99
C GLU A 242 -46.33 5.68 -13.79
N SER A 243 -46.48 4.97 -14.90
CA SER A 243 -45.57 4.94 -16.04
C SER A 243 -45.53 6.33 -16.69
N GLY A 244 -44.46 7.08 -16.40
CA GLY A 244 -44.03 8.18 -17.24
C GLY A 244 -43.11 7.65 -18.36
N PRO A 245 -43.38 7.94 -19.64
CA PRO A 245 -42.40 7.78 -20.69
C PRO A 245 -41.40 8.95 -20.60
N ASP A 246 -40.15 8.70 -21.00
CA ASP A 246 -39.03 9.66 -21.05
C ASP A 246 -38.08 9.68 -19.82
N GLY A 247 -37.83 8.51 -19.24
CA GLY A 247 -36.69 8.27 -18.37
C GLY A 247 -35.44 7.81 -19.13
N GLU A 248 -34.76 8.73 -19.82
CA GLU A 248 -33.31 8.59 -20.09
C GLU A 248 -32.51 9.01 -18.83
N ASP A 249 -32.85 8.41 -17.68
CA ASP A 249 -31.92 8.36 -16.56
C ASP A 249 -30.85 7.34 -16.96
N GLY A 250 -29.84 7.82 -17.69
CA GLY A 250 -28.62 7.08 -17.95
C GLY A 250 -28.07 6.62 -16.60
N ASP A 251 -28.32 5.35 -16.28
CA ASP A 251 -27.88 4.67 -15.07
C ASP A 251 -26.37 4.91 -14.95
N GLY A 252 -26.00 5.90 -14.14
CA GLY A 252 -24.64 6.45 -13.99
C GLY A 252 -23.68 5.47 -13.33
N ARG A 253 -23.96 4.17 -13.44
CA ARG A 253 -23.12 3.07 -13.01
C ARG A 253 -21.90 3.02 -13.91
N SER A 254 -20.82 3.61 -13.40
CA SER A 254 -19.50 3.47 -14.00
C SER A 254 -19.19 1.99 -14.25
N TRP A 255 -18.49 1.68 -15.34
CA TRP A 255 -18.06 0.30 -15.65
C TRP A 255 -17.32 -0.36 -14.47
N ILE A 256 -16.64 0.45 -13.65
CA ILE A 256 -15.95 0.02 -12.43
C ILE A 256 -16.93 -0.49 -11.37
N SER A 257 -18.12 0.12 -11.20
CA SER A 257 -19.12 -0.37 -10.25
C SER A 257 -19.69 -1.72 -10.70
N LEU A 258 -19.99 -1.88 -11.99
CA LEU A 258 -20.45 -3.15 -12.55
C LEU A 258 -19.40 -4.27 -12.40
N PHE A 259 -18.13 -3.96 -12.65
CA PHE A 259 -17.04 -4.91 -12.43
C PHE A 259 -16.89 -5.29 -10.95
N SER A 260 -16.97 -4.30 -10.04
CA SER A 260 -16.94 -4.54 -8.60
C SER A 260 -18.08 -5.45 -8.14
N ASP A 261 -19.30 -5.22 -8.66
CA ASP A 261 -20.47 -6.02 -8.31
C ASP A 261 -20.35 -7.44 -8.84
N ALA A 262 -19.85 -7.62 -10.07
CA ALA A 262 -19.57 -8.94 -10.64
C ALA A 262 -18.49 -9.69 -9.82
N CYS A 263 -17.42 -9.00 -9.43
CA CYS A 263 -16.40 -9.59 -8.56
C CYS A 263 -16.97 -9.98 -7.20
N ALA A 264 -17.83 -9.15 -6.61
CA ALA A 264 -18.48 -9.45 -5.33
C ALA A 264 -19.43 -10.65 -5.44
N TYR A 265 -20.17 -10.75 -6.54
CA TYR A 265 -21.07 -11.86 -6.81
C TYR A 265 -20.34 -13.20 -6.97
N VAL A 266 -19.18 -13.20 -7.64
CA VAL A 266 -18.36 -14.40 -7.84
C VAL A 266 -17.51 -14.77 -6.62
N TRP A 267 -17.33 -13.83 -5.67
CA TRP A 267 -16.44 -14.04 -4.54
C TRP A 267 -17.01 -15.05 -3.53
N PRO A 268 -16.30 -16.14 -3.20
CA PRO A 268 -16.82 -17.16 -2.31
C PRO A 268 -16.95 -16.64 -0.88
N GLU A 269 -18.03 -17.01 -0.17
CA GLU A 269 -18.23 -16.58 1.22
C GLU A 269 -17.34 -17.32 2.23
N SER A 270 -16.99 -18.58 1.94
CA SER A 270 -16.21 -19.40 2.88
C SER A 270 -14.72 -19.08 2.80
N ARG A 271 -14.09 -18.83 3.98
CA ARG A 271 -12.67 -18.45 4.07
C ARG A 271 -11.72 -19.47 3.43
N GLY A 272 -12.06 -20.76 3.53
CA GLY A 272 -11.28 -21.83 2.91
C GLY A 272 -11.29 -21.75 1.38
N LEU A 273 -12.44 -21.46 0.76
CA LEU A 273 -12.50 -21.23 -0.68
C LEU A 273 -11.82 -19.93 -1.08
N GLN A 274 -11.95 -18.85 -0.31
CA GLN A 274 -11.27 -17.58 -0.62
C GLN A 274 -9.76 -17.75 -0.73
N LEU A 275 -9.15 -18.49 0.22
CA LEU A 275 -7.72 -18.80 0.18
C LEU A 275 -7.35 -19.66 -1.03
N ARG A 276 -8.17 -20.64 -1.39
CA ARG A 276 -7.96 -21.47 -2.60
C ARG A 276 -8.07 -20.64 -3.87
N THR A 277 -9.09 -19.79 -3.99
CA THR A 277 -9.29 -18.91 -5.15
C THR A 277 -8.13 -17.92 -5.29
N LEU A 278 -7.67 -17.32 -4.19
CA LEU A 278 -6.46 -16.48 -4.19
C LEU A 278 -5.22 -17.29 -4.61
N GLY A 279 -5.07 -18.51 -4.10
CA GLY A 279 -4.00 -19.43 -4.50
C GLY A 279 -4.03 -19.73 -6.01
N CYS A 280 -5.20 -20.04 -6.56
CA CYS A 280 -5.40 -20.26 -8.00
C CYS A 280 -5.08 -19.01 -8.83
N LEU A 281 -5.50 -17.83 -8.37
CA LEU A 281 -5.18 -16.57 -9.04
C LEU A 281 -3.67 -16.33 -9.06
N VAL A 282 -2.98 -16.54 -7.94
CA VAL A 282 -1.51 -16.43 -7.86
C VAL A 282 -0.84 -17.45 -8.78
N LEU A 283 -1.30 -18.70 -8.81
CA LEU A 283 -0.79 -19.72 -9.72
C LEU A 283 -1.01 -19.36 -11.19
N LEU A 284 -2.16 -18.79 -11.55
CA LEU A 284 -2.45 -18.33 -12.91
C LEU A 284 -1.52 -17.19 -13.32
N VAL A 285 -1.31 -16.22 -12.43
CA VAL A 285 -0.35 -15.13 -12.67
C VAL A 285 1.06 -15.70 -12.85
N ALA A 286 1.48 -16.63 -11.99
CA ALA A 286 2.78 -17.29 -12.10
C ALA A 286 2.92 -18.06 -13.44
N MET A 287 1.89 -18.80 -13.85
CA MET A 287 1.86 -19.50 -15.13
C MET A 287 2.01 -18.53 -16.31
N ARG A 288 1.33 -17.38 -16.27
CA ARG A 288 1.45 -16.35 -17.31
C ARG A 288 2.85 -15.74 -17.35
N VAL A 289 3.45 -15.49 -16.19
CA VAL A 289 4.85 -15.02 -16.11
C VAL A 289 5.81 -16.05 -16.69
N ILE A 290 5.65 -17.33 -16.36
CA ILE A 290 6.46 -18.42 -16.93
C ILE A 290 6.27 -18.48 -18.45
N ASN A 291 5.03 -18.42 -18.94
CA ASN A 291 4.74 -18.43 -20.38
C ASN A 291 5.35 -17.23 -21.12
N LEU A 292 5.51 -16.08 -20.47
CA LEU A 292 6.23 -14.93 -21.04
C LEU A 292 7.75 -15.11 -20.96
N ALA A 293 8.25 -15.78 -19.91
CA ALA A 293 9.67 -16.04 -19.74
C ALA A 293 10.21 -17.08 -20.73
N VAL A 294 9.42 -18.09 -21.09
CA VAL A 294 9.84 -19.19 -22.00
C VAL A 294 10.34 -18.68 -23.36
N PRO A 295 9.61 -17.84 -24.12
CA PRO A 295 10.08 -17.30 -25.39
C PRO A 295 11.37 -16.48 -25.26
N ILE A 296 11.50 -15.72 -24.16
CA ILE A 296 12.68 -14.89 -23.88
C ILE A 296 13.91 -15.75 -23.61
N LEU A 297 13.74 -16.85 -22.86
CA LEU A 297 14.79 -17.81 -22.60
C LEU A 297 15.16 -18.58 -23.87
N TYR A 298 14.16 -19.03 -24.63
CA TYR A 298 14.36 -19.77 -25.87
C TYR A 298 15.14 -18.94 -26.89
N LYS A 299 14.79 -17.66 -27.05
CA LYS A 299 15.52 -16.73 -27.93
C LYS A 299 17.03 -16.70 -27.61
N ARG A 300 17.42 -16.73 -26.33
CA ARG A 300 18.84 -16.72 -25.94
C ARG A 300 19.59 -18.04 -26.08
N VAL A 301 18.88 -19.14 -26.29
CA VAL A 301 19.51 -20.42 -26.61
C VAL A 301 19.79 -20.50 -28.11
N VAL A 302 18.95 -19.85 -28.91
CA VAL A 302 19.09 -19.79 -30.37
C VAL A 302 20.09 -18.72 -30.82
N ASP A 303 20.07 -17.55 -30.18
CA ASP A 303 21.05 -16.46 -30.38
C ASP A 303 22.42 -16.82 -29.76
#